data_AF-A0A964QTV6-F1
#
_entry.id   AF-A0A964QTV6-F1
#
_cell.length_a   1.000
_cell.length_b   1.000
_cell.length_c   1.000
_cell.angle_alpha   90.00
_cell.angle_beta   90.00
_cell.angle_gamma   90.00
#
_symmetry.space_group_name_H-M   'P 1'
#
loop_
_entity.id
_entity.type
_entity.pdbx_description
1 polymer ?
#
loop_
_entity_poly.entity_id
_entity_poly.type
_entity_poly.pdbx_seq_one_letter_code
_entity_poly.pdbx_strand_id
1 'polypeptide(L)' 'MKQHDFALFSGSLFLIIGIAHLARVVLGWSVQIDGWNVPVWCSYVAVLVAGYLAFHGLKLSQKR' A
#
# COMPACT_ATOMS: atom_id res chain seq x y z
N MET A 1 20.42 -6.38 -7.97
CA MET A 1 19.14 -7.14 -7.88
C MET A 1 18.61 -7.37 -9.28
N LYS A 2 18.02 -8.54 -9.59
CA LYS A 2 17.38 -8.76 -10.90
C LYS A 2 16.03 -8.05 -10.92
N GLN A 3 15.54 -7.64 -12.10
CA GLN A 3 14.28 -6.86 -12.24
C GLN A 3 13.07 -7.55 -11.59
N HIS A 4 13.00 -8.88 -11.69
CA HIS A 4 12.01 -9.69 -11.00
C HIS A 4 12.03 -9.55 -9.48
N ASP A 5 13.22 -9.66 -8.87
CA ASP A 5 13.36 -9.65 -7.40
C ASP A 5 12.96 -8.28 -6.85
N PHE A 6 13.27 -7.21 -7.62
CA PHE A 6 12.80 -5.87 -7.33
C PHE A 6 11.28 -5.72 -7.47
N ALA A 7 10.68 -6.25 -8.54
CA ALA A 7 9.23 -6.20 -8.76
C ALA A 7 8.45 -6.95 -7.67
N LEU A 8 8.98 -8.10 -7.22
CA LEU A 8 8.42 -8.88 -6.12
C LEU A 8 8.50 -8.10 -4.80
N PHE A 9 9.69 -7.59 -4.46
CA PHE A 9 9.89 -6.84 -3.22
C PHE A 9 9.01 -5.58 -3.16
N SER A 10 9.02 -4.77 -4.22
CA SER A 10 8.20 -3.56 -4.30
C SER A 10 6.70 -3.88 -4.27
N GLY A 11 6.25 -4.89 -5.01
CA GLY A 11 4.86 -5.34 -5.01
C GLY A 11 4.39 -5.79 -3.62
N SER A 12 5.19 -6.60 -2.92
CA SER A 12 4.90 -7.03 -1.55
C SER A 12 4.88 -5.86 -0.56
N LEU A 13 5.80 -4.90 -0.69
CA LEU A 13 5.83 -3.72 0.18
C LEU A 13 4.57 -2.87 0.00
N PHE A 14 4.17 -2.57 -1.24
CA PHE A 14 2.95 -1.83 -1.51
C PHE A 14 1.70 -2.60 -1.07
N LEU A 15 1.70 -3.94 -1.14
CA LEU A 15 0.60 -4.76 -0.63
C LEU A 15 0.44 -4.58 0.88
N ILE A 16 1.53 -4.67 1.65
CA ILE A 16 1.52 -4.49 3.11
C ILE A 16 1.01 -3.09 3.46
N ILE A 17 1.50 -2.05 2.77
CA ILE A 17 1.06 -0.66 2.96
C ILE A 17 -0.44 -0.52 2.64
N GLY A 18 -0.90 -1.07 1.53
CA GLY A 18 -2.31 -1.04 1.13
C GLY A 18 -3.22 -1.71 2.16
N ILE A 19 -2.80 -2.86 2.71
CA ILE A 19 -3.53 -3.56 3.77
C ILE A 19 -3.57 -2.71 5.06
N ALA A 20 -2.45 -2.08 5.44
CA ALA A 20 -2.42 -1.22 6.62
C ALA A 20 -3.39 -0.04 6.51
N HIS A 21 -3.45 0.62 5.34
CA HIS A 21 -4.42 1.69 5.10
C HIS A 21 -5.87 1.17 5.03
N LEU A 22 -6.10 -0.01 4.47
CA LEU A 22 -7.43 -0.62 4.44
C LEU A 22 -7.91 -0.94 5.85
N ALA A 23 -7.03 -1.53 6.68
CA ALA A 23 -7.31 -1.81 8.08
C ALA A 23 -7.61 -0.51 8.85
N ARG A 24 -6.85 0.55 8.60
CA ARG A 24 -7.13 1.88 9.18
C ARG A 24 -8.54 2.38 8.83
N VAL A 25 -8.97 2.25 7.58
CA VAL A 25 -10.30 2.66 7.13
C VAL A 25 -11.40 1.82 7.78
N VAL A 26 -11.25 0.49 7.78
CA VAL A 26 -12.27 -0.44 8.28
C VAL A 26 -12.41 -0.39 9.80
N LEU A 27 -11.28 -0.30 10.52
CA LEU A 27 -11.25 -0.27 11.98
C LEU A 27 -11.46 1.14 12.55
N GLY A 28 -11.52 2.17 11.71
CA GLY A 28 -11.71 3.56 12.13
C GLY A 28 -10.55 4.14 12.96
N TRP A 29 -9.34 3.62 12.79
CA TRP A 29 -8.18 4.04 13.59
C TRP A 29 -7.78 5.49 13.26
N SER A 30 -7.72 6.36 14.26
CA SER A 30 -7.18 7.72 14.15
C SER A 30 -5.64 7.72 14.22
N VAL A 31 -5.00 8.52 13.35
CA VAL A 31 -3.54 8.76 13.44
C VAL A 31 -3.38 10.25 13.57
N GLN A 32 -2.81 10.65 14.71
CA GLN A 32 -2.39 12.01 14.98
C GLN A 32 -0.88 12.12 14.71
N ILE A 33 -0.48 13.14 13.97
CA ILE A 33 0.93 13.50 13.78
C ILE A 33 1.06 14.96 14.19
N ASP A 34 1.86 15.23 15.22
CA ASP A 34 2.08 16.59 15.74
C ASP A 34 0.78 17.37 16.03
N GLY A 35 -0.19 16.70 16.65
CA GLY A 35 -1.52 17.26 16.95
C GLY A 35 -2.50 17.30 15.77
N TRP A 36 -2.05 17.09 14.53
CA TRP A 36 -2.91 17.03 13.36
C TRP A 36 -3.51 15.64 13.17
N ASN A 37 -4.84 15.54 13.13
CA ASN A 37 -5.52 14.28 12.81
C ASN A 37 -5.48 14.05 11.30
N VAL A 38 -4.77 13.01 10.86
CA VAL A 38 -4.67 12.67 9.45
C VAL A 38 -6.06 12.24 8.95
N PRO A 39 -6.66 12.96 7.99
CA PRO A 39 -7.99 12.64 7.50
C PRO A 39 -8.07 11.24 6.89
N VAL A 40 -9.20 10.56 7.10
CA VAL A 40 -9.42 9.21 6.55
C VAL A 40 -9.44 9.20 5.03
N TRP A 41 -9.81 10.32 4.37
CA TRP A 41 -9.79 10.46 2.91
C TRP A 41 -8.41 10.13 2.31
N CYS A 42 -7.32 10.49 2.99
CA CYS A 42 -5.96 10.19 2.55
C CYS A 42 -5.70 8.66 2.50
N SER A 43 -6.33 7.91 3.40
CA SER A 43 -6.17 6.45 3.47
C SER A 43 -6.89 5.76 2.31
N TYR A 44 -8.03 6.27 1.83
CA TYR A 44 -8.67 5.72 0.62
C TYR A 44 -7.79 5.90 -0.62
N VAL A 45 -7.17 7.07 -0.78
CA VAL A 45 -6.21 7.32 -1.87
C VAL A 45 -5.01 6.38 -1.75
N ALA A 46 -4.47 6.22 -0.55
CA ALA A 46 -3.35 5.31 -0.30
C ALA A 46 -3.71 3.84 -0.60
N VAL A 47 -4.90 3.36 -0.24
CA VAL A 47 -5.38 2.01 -0.59
C VAL A 47 -5.45 1.84 -2.11
N LEU A 48 -5.99 2.81 -2.84
CA LEU A 48 -6.12 2.73 -4.29
C LEU A 48 -4.75 2.69 -4.98
N VAL A 49 -3.85 3.61 -4.63
CA VAL A 49 -2.52 3.71 -5.26
C VAL A 49 -1.65 2.52 -4.87
N ALA A 50 -1.58 2.19 -3.58
CA ALA A 50 -0.77 1.06 -3.11
C ALA A 50 -1.32 -0.27 -3.63
N GLY A 51 -2.64 -0.45 -3.67
CA GLY A 51 -3.28 -1.63 -4.28
C GLY A 51 -2.95 -1.77 -5.77
N TYR A 52 -3.02 -0.68 -6.53
CA TYR A 52 -2.65 -0.66 -7.94
C TYR A 52 -1.17 -1.03 -8.17
N LEU A 53 -0.26 -0.42 -7.38
CA LEU A 53 1.17 -0.68 -7.47
C LEU A 53 1.53 -2.10 -7.03
N ALA A 54 0.90 -2.60 -5.97
CA ALA A 54 1.06 -3.98 -5.50
C ALA A 54 0.66 -4.97 -6.60
N PHE A 55 -0.50 -4.77 -7.22
CA PHE A 55 -0.99 -5.62 -8.30
C PHE A 55 -0.02 -5.64 -9.50
N HIS A 56 0.47 -4.47 -9.94
CA HIS A 56 1.41 -4.39 -11.05
C HIS A 56 2.78 -4.99 -10.71
N GLY A 57 3.31 -4.73 -9.52
CA GLY A 57 4.59 -5.28 -9.07
C GLY A 57 4.57 -6.80 -8.99
N LEU A 58 3.52 -7.37 -8.38
CA LEU A 58 3.33 -8.81 -8.29
C LEU A 58 3.11 -9.44 -9.68
N LYS A 59 2.25 -8.85 -10.51
CA LYS A 59 2.02 -9.33 -11.89
C LYS A 59 3.28 -9.30 -12.75
N LEU A 60 4.12 -8.27 -12.61
CA LEU A 60 5.39 -8.16 -13.34
C LEU A 60 6.40 -9.22 -12.88
N SER A 61 6.43 -9.54 -11.58
CA SER A 61 7.25 -10.65 -11.09
C SER A 61 6.79 -12.02 -11.59
N GLN A 62 5.49 -12.20 -11.87
CA GLN A 62 4.94 -13.47 -12.35
C GLN A 62 5.17 -13.73 -13.85
N LYS A 63 5.45 -12.69 -14.65
CA LYS A 63 5.67 -12.79 -16.11
C LYS A 63 7.06 -13.30 -16.51
N ARG A 64 7.70 -14.13 -15.68
CA ARG A 64 9.00 -14.75 -15.98
C ARG A 64 8.87 -15.94 -16.92
#